data_AF-A0A1F8KEC5-F1
#
_entry.id   AF-A0A1F8KEC5-F1
#
_cell.length_a   1.000
_cell.length_b   1.000
_cell.length_c   1.000
_cell.angle_alpha   90.00
_cell.angle_beta   90.00
_cell.angle_gamma   90.00
#
_symmetry.space_group_name_H-M   'P 1'
#
loop_
_entity.id
_entity.type
_entity.pdbx_description
1 polymer ?
#
loop_
_entity_poly.entity_id
_entity_poly.type
_entity_poly.pdbx_seq_one_letter_code
_entity_poly.pdbx_strand_id
1 'polypeptide(L)' 'MDPRIPPFISSFVIRFVVDSSSNGDVQSTYHGAIRHIQSDEELSFNSWEDAVDFIRRYVPLEAEPGQGNP' A
#
# COMPACT_ATOMS: atom_id res chain seq x y z
N MET A 1 -15.00 -19.03 -17.71
CA MET A 1 -15.16 -17.60 -17.39
C MET A 1 -16.46 -17.15 -18.04
N ASP A 2 -17.52 -16.93 -17.26
CA ASP A 2 -18.80 -16.43 -17.77
C ASP A 2 -18.67 -14.90 -17.94
N PRO A 3 -18.80 -14.34 -19.15
CA PRO A 3 -18.52 -12.92 -19.43
C PRO A 3 -19.52 -11.94 -18.80
N ARG A 4 -20.46 -12.43 -17.98
CA ARG A 4 -21.54 -11.65 -17.36
C ARG A 4 -21.26 -11.20 -15.93
N ILE A 5 -20.15 -11.61 -15.32
CA ILE A 5 -19.77 -11.18 -13.97
C ILE A 5 -18.79 -10.01 -14.09
N PRO A 6 -19.15 -8.78 -13.66
CA PRO A 6 -18.21 -7.67 -13.65
C PRO A 6 -17.03 -7.99 -12.71
N PRO A 7 -15.80 -7.58 -13.06
CA PRO A 7 -14.65 -7.80 -12.20
C PRO A 7 -14.85 -7.11 -10.86
N PHE A 8 -14.44 -7.78 -9.78
CA PHE A 8 -14.35 -7.14 -8.47
C PHE A 8 -13.11 -6.23 -8.45
N ILE A 9 -13.33 -4.92 -8.38
CA ILE A 9 -12.27 -3.91 -8.39
C ILE A 9 -12.19 -3.30 -7.00
N SER A 10 -11.00 -3.39 -6.38
CA SER A 10 -10.60 -2.64 -5.19
C SER A 10 -9.69 -1.49 -5.61
N SER A 11 -9.90 -0.28 -5.07
CA SER A 11 -9.18 0.92 -5.50
C SER A 11 -8.56 1.63 -4.30
N PHE A 12 -7.30 2.05 -4.45
CA PHE A 12 -6.54 2.67 -3.39
C PHE A 12 -5.87 3.94 -3.88
N VAL A 13 -5.76 4.94 -3.02
CA VAL A 13 -4.90 6.10 -3.21
C VAL A 13 -3.80 6.05 -2.17
N ILE A 14 -2.55 6.13 -2.63
CA ILE A 14 -1.36 6.17 -1.78
C ILE A 14 -0.71 7.55 -1.92
N ARG A 15 -0.45 8.19 -0.80
CA ARG A 15 0.25 9.47 -0.71
C ARG A 15 1.56 9.26 0.02
N PHE A 16 2.65 9.75 -0.54
CA PHE A 16 3.94 9.85 0.14
C PHE A 16 4.24 11.32 0.36
N VAL A 17 4.64 11.66 1.58
CA VAL A 17 5.06 13.01 1.94
C VAL A 17 6.49 12.90 2.44
N VAL A 18 7.37 13.65 1.80
CA VAL A 18 8.78 13.71 2.14
C VAL A 18 9.02 15.06 2.78
N ASP A 19 9.35 15.06 4.07
CA ASP A 19 9.78 16.28 4.72
C ASP A 19 11.23 16.57 4.31
N SER A 20 11.43 17.67 3.59
CA SER A 20 12.74 18.10 3.08
C SER A 20 13.41 19.14 3.99
N SER A 21 12.86 19.40 5.18
CA SER A 21 13.24 20.54 6.02
C SER A 21 14.49 20.29 6.86
N SER A 22 15.04 19.07 6.85
CA SER A 22 16.23 18.72 7.62
C SER A 22 17.51 19.20 6.92
N ASN A 23 17.83 20.46 7.14
CA ASN A 23 19.18 21.00 6.93
C ASN A 23 20.17 20.27 7.84
N GLY A 24 20.80 19.20 7.34
CA GLY A 24 22.14 18.81 7.77
C GLY A 24 22.35 17.44 8.39
N ASP A 25 21.34 16.58 8.56
CA ASP A 25 21.58 15.23 9.09
C ASP A 25 20.63 14.17 8.50
N VAL A 26 21.13 12.95 8.44
CA VAL A 26 20.87 11.97 7.37
C VAL A 26 19.68 11.08 7.69
N GLN A 27 18.47 11.50 7.33
CA GLN A 27 17.37 10.62 6.88
C GLN A 27 16.13 11.45 6.56
N SER A 28 15.80 11.58 5.27
CA SER A 28 14.47 12.03 4.86
C SER A 28 13.42 11.12 5.50
N THR A 29 12.72 11.61 6.51
CA THR A 29 11.63 10.86 7.13
C THR A 29 10.43 10.95 6.19
N TYR A 30 10.11 9.85 5.52
CA TYR A 30 8.89 9.77 4.73
C TYR A 30 7.74 9.37 5.65
N HIS A 31 6.58 9.98 5.40
CA HIS A 31 5.32 9.47 5.93
C HIS A 31 4.37 9.21 4.77
N GLY A 32 3.66 8.09 4.87
CA GLY A 32 2.71 7.64 3.88
C GLY A 32 1.29 7.66 4.42
N ALA A 33 0.31 7.74 3.51
CA ALA A 33 -1.08 7.44 3.81
C ALA A 33 -1.69 6.64 2.66
N ILE A 34 -2.40 5.57 2.98
CA ILE A 34 -3.17 4.77 2.02
C ILE A 34 -4.66 4.86 2.37
N ARG A 35 -5.50 5.13 1.37
CA ARG A 35 -6.97 5.18 1.51
C ARG A 35 -7.62 4.20 0.55
N HIS A 36 -8.53 3.36 1.06
CA HIS A 36 -9.40 2.53 0.23
C HIS A 36 -10.62 3.34 -0.21
N ILE A 37 -10.82 3.47 -1.52
CA ILE A 37 -11.84 4.37 -2.08
C ILE A 37 -13.26 3.88 -1.80
N GLN A 38 -13.48 2.57 -1.79
CA GLN A 38 -14.80 1.98 -1.62
C GLN A 38 -15.30 2.03 -0.17
N SER A 39 -14.42 1.89 0.83
CA SER A 39 -14.79 1.90 2.26
C SER A 39 -14.51 3.23 2.97
N ASP A 40 -13.78 4.13 2.33
CA ASP A 40 -13.29 5.38 2.92
C ASP A 40 -12.31 5.18 4.11
N GLU A 41 -11.80 3.96 4.30
CA GLU A 41 -10.81 3.67 5.35
C GLU A 41 -9.43 4.20 4.93
N GLU A 42 -8.75 4.89 5.86
CA GLU A 42 -7.41 5.44 5.66
C GLU A 42 -6.45 4.92 6.76
N LEU A 43 -5.22 4.61 6.35
CA LEU A 43 -4.11 4.23 7.22
C LEU A 43 -2.90 5.12 6.93
N SER A 44 -2.36 5.79 7.95
CA SER A 44 -1.03 6.40 7.89
C SER A 44 0.04 5.34 8.14
N PHE A 45 1.13 5.36 7.37
CA PHE A 45 2.22 4.39 7.49
C PHE A 45 3.59 5.06 7.41
N ASN A 46 4.59 4.42 8.02
CA ASN A 46 6.00 4.82 7.92
C ASN A 46 6.86 3.74 7.25
N SER A 47 6.26 2.61 6.87
CA SER A 47 6.88 1.50 6.15
C SER A 47 5.96 1.04 5.02
N TRP A 48 6.54 0.54 3.92
CA TRP A 48 5.73 0.06 2.79
C TRP A 48 4.94 -1.21 3.18
N GLU A 49 5.48 -2.01 4.08
CA GLU A 49 4.91 -3.22 4.63
C GLU A 49 3.54 -2.97 5.26
N ASP A 50 3.38 -1.88 6.01
CA ASP A 50 2.10 -1.47 6.58
C ASP A 50 1.03 -1.21 5.50
N ALA A 51 1.43 -0.60 4.37
CA ALA A 51 0.53 -0.34 3.24
C ALA A 51 0.12 -1.63 2.53
N VAL A 52 1.05 -2.59 2.38
CA VAL A 52 0.76 -3.91 1.81
C VAL A 52 -0.20 -4.69 2.70
N ASP A 53 0.01 -4.68 4.01
CA ASP A 53 -0.86 -5.34 4.97
C ASP A 53 -2.27 -4.73 5.00
N PHE A 54 -2.39 -3.42 4.77
CA PHE A 54 -3.67 -2.77 4.54
C PHE A 54 -4.36 -3.28 3.26
N ILE A 55 -3.64 -3.34 2.14
CA ILE A 55 -4.19 -3.83 0.84
C ILE A 55 -4.65 -5.29 0.97
N ARG A 56 -3.90 -6.13 1.70
CA ARG A 56 -4.22 -7.55 1.92
C ARG A 56 -5.58 -7.79 2.59
N ARG A 57 -6.13 -6.80 3.30
CA ARG A 57 -7.48 -6.88 3.88
C ARG A 57 -8.59 -6.89 2.80
N TYR A 58 -8.29 -6.33 1.63
CA TYR A 58 -9.25 -6.08 0.56
C TYR A 58 -8.95 -6.85 -0.72
N VAL A 59 -7.70 -7.26 -0.93
CA VAL A 59 -7.25 -8.05 -2.07
C VAL A 59 -6.44 -9.23 -1.54
N PRO A 60 -6.79 -10.47 -1.88
CA PRO A 60 -5.99 -11.64 -1.52
C PRO A 60 -4.71 -11.65 -2.38
N LEU A 61 -3.73 -10.84 -2.00
CA LEU A 61 -2.40 -10.86 -2.56
C LEU A 61 -1.70 -12.12 -2.04
N GLU A 62 -1.69 -13.19 -2.83
CA GLU A 62 -0.84 -14.35 -2.55
C GLU A 62 0.61 -13.86 -2.43
N ALA A 63 1.29 -14.18 -1.33
CA ALA A 63 2.71 -13.94 -1.24
C ALA A 63 3.38 -14.78 -2.34
N GLU A 64 4.05 -14.14 -3.30
CA GLU A 64 4.72 -14.89 -4.36
C GLU A 64 5.67 -15.94 -3.75
N PRO A 65 5.54 -17.23 -4.11
CA PRO A 65 6.54 -18.24 -3.76
C PRO A 65 7.78 -18.03 -4.65
N GLY A 66 8.60 -17.04 -4.31
CA GLY A 66 9.72 -16.60 -5.15
C GLY A 66 11.01 -16.22 -4.41
N GLN A 67 11.11 -16.48 -3.10
CA GLN A 67 12.35 -16.26 -2.37
C GLN A 67 12.75 -17.50 -1.57
N GLY A 68 13.30 -18.48 -2.29
CA GLY A 68 13.92 -19.66 -1.72
C GLY A 68 14.61 -20.50 -2.79
N ASN A 69 15.82 -20.12 -3.20
CA ASN A 69 16.85 -21.06 -3.63
C ASN A 69 18.25 -20.39 -3.70
N PRO A 70 19.24 -20.82 -2.91
CA PRO A 70 20.58 -21.10 -3.41
C PRO A 70 20.62 -22.50 -4.05
#